data_AF-A0A1I7CVF2-F1
#
_entry.id   AF-A0A1I7CVF2-F1
#
_cell.length_a   1.000
_cell.length_b   1.000
_cell.length_c   1.000
_cell.angle_alpha   90.00
_cell.angle_beta   90.00
_cell.angle_gamma   90.00
#
_symmetry.space_group_name_H-M   'P 1'
#
loop_
_entity.id
_entity.type
_entity.pdbx_description
1 polymer ?
#
loop_
_entity_poly.entity_id
_entity_poly.type
_entity_poly.pdbx_seq_one_letter_code
_entity_poly.pdbx_strand_id
1 'polypeptide(L)'
;MAASTDPEQLIRDLIAGSDGSTAALREAARTSAHPAVLVAAALITPAGTDLLDRAAAAANGTRDRQLVAIATAHLRGDHDRALLLARDHLATHPDSLLVAHIAALSTQR
;
A
#
# COMPACT_ATOMS: atom_id res chain seq x y z
N MET A 1 19.11 -12.71 -14.65
CA MET A 1 19.29 -12.19 -13.28
C MET A 1 18.02 -11.42 -12.94
N ALA A 2 17.17 -11.94 -12.06
CA ALA A 2 15.99 -11.20 -11.65
C ALA A 2 16.48 -9.99 -10.85
N ALA A 3 16.21 -8.78 -11.33
CA ALA A 3 16.33 -7.61 -10.48
C ALA A 3 15.42 -7.87 -9.28
N SER A 4 16.01 -8.11 -8.11
CA SER A 4 15.28 -8.13 -6.86
C SER A 4 14.81 -6.70 -6.62
N THR A 5 13.66 -6.36 -7.20
CA THR A 5 13.11 -5.01 -7.15
C THR A 5 12.76 -4.70 -5.71
N ASP A 6 13.52 -3.80 -5.10
CA ASP A 6 13.35 -3.36 -3.72
C ASP A 6 11.91 -2.85 -3.51
N PRO A 7 11.15 -3.44 -2.56
CA PRO A 7 9.80 -2.98 -2.19
C PRO A 7 9.71 -1.47 -1.94
N GLU A 8 10.69 -0.89 -1.26
CA GLU A 8 10.67 0.54 -0.96
C GLU A 8 10.84 1.38 -2.21
N GLN A 9 11.74 0.97 -3.11
CA GLN A 9 11.96 1.67 -4.37
C GLN A 9 10.71 1.63 -5.26
N LEU A 10 10.03 0.48 -5.35
CA LEU A 10 8.76 0.35 -6.06
C LEU A 10 7.68 1.31 -5.52
N ILE A 11 7.60 1.45 -4.20
CA ILE A 11 6.64 2.34 -3.54
C ILE A 11 7.01 3.81 -3.80
N ARG A 12 8.30 4.17 -3.73
CA ARG A 12 8.77 5.52 -4.04
C ARG A 12 8.47 5.89 -5.49
N ASP A 13 8.75 5.00 -6.43
CA ASP A 13 8.50 5.22 -7.87
C ASP A 13 7.00 5.35 -8.17
N LEU A 14 6.16 4.57 -7.48
CA LEU A 14 4.71 4.72 -7.56
C LEU A 14 4.28 6.12 -7.08
N ILE A 15 4.72 6.53 -5.89
CA ILE A 15 4.34 7.81 -5.28
C ILE A 15 4.84 8.99 -6.12
N ALA A 16 6.04 8.88 -6.68
CA ALA A 16 6.62 9.89 -7.58
C ALA A 16 5.91 9.96 -8.94
N GLY A 17 5.09 8.96 -9.29
CA GLY A 17 4.45 8.87 -10.60
C GLY A 17 5.44 8.55 -11.72
N SER A 18 6.55 7.87 -11.40
CA SER A 18 7.60 7.51 -12.37
C SER A 18 7.01 6.68 -13.52
N ASP A 19 7.51 6.91 -14.74
CA ASP A 19 7.06 6.18 -15.93
C ASP A 19 7.23 4.66 -15.76
N GLY A 20 6.16 3.92 -16.06
CA GLY A 20 6.16 2.46 -15.95
C GLY A 20 6.07 1.89 -14.53
N SER A 21 6.10 2.72 -13.48
CA SER A 21 6.02 2.30 -12.07
C SER A 21 4.81 1.41 -11.78
N THR A 22 3.63 1.77 -12.31
CA THR A 22 2.40 0.98 -12.12
C THR A 22 2.49 -0.42 -12.74
N ALA A 23 3.14 -0.57 -13.90
CA ALA A 23 3.33 -1.86 -14.54
C ALA A 23 4.35 -2.72 -13.77
N ALA A 24 5.46 -2.12 -13.36
CA ALA A 24 6.49 -2.78 -12.56
C ALA A 24 5.94 -3.27 -11.20
N LEU A 25 5.14 -2.44 -10.52
CA LEU A 25 4.52 -2.79 -9.25
C LEU A 25 3.51 -3.94 -9.40
N ARG A 26 2.68 -3.93 -10.46
CA ARG A 26 1.76 -5.03 -10.75
C ARG A 26 2.50 -6.34 -11.02
N GLU A 27 3.61 -6.29 -11.75
CA GLU A 27 4.43 -7.48 -12.00
C GLU A 27 5.02 -8.02 -10.69
N ALA A 28 5.62 -7.14 -9.88
CA ALA A 28 6.18 -7.52 -8.59
C ALA A 28 5.13 -8.13 -7.64
N ALA A 29 3.90 -7.60 -7.64
CA ALA A 29 2.83 -8.11 -6.79
C ALA A 29 2.36 -9.53 -7.16
N ARG A 30 2.67 -10.05 -8.36
CA ARG A 30 2.29 -11.42 -8.75
C ARG A 30 3.01 -12.47 -7.90
N THR A 31 4.27 -12.24 -7.58
CA THR A 31 5.13 -13.19 -6.86
C THR A 31 5.51 -12.73 -5.47
N SER A 32 5.30 -11.46 -5.13
CA SER A 32 5.64 -10.91 -3.81
C SER A 32 4.67 -11.37 -2.72
N ALA A 33 5.24 -11.60 -1.54
CA ALA A 33 4.52 -11.74 -0.27
C ALA A 33 4.72 -10.52 0.65
N HIS A 34 5.34 -9.44 0.16
CA HIS A 34 5.59 -8.26 0.97
C HIS A 34 4.29 -7.43 1.11
N PRO A 35 3.75 -7.23 2.33
CA PRO A 35 2.43 -6.57 2.51
C PRO A 35 2.36 -5.19 1.86
N ALA A 36 3.43 -4.39 1.96
CA ALA A 36 3.48 -3.07 1.34
C ALA A 36 3.38 -3.09 -0.20
N VAL A 37 4.02 -4.06 -0.87
CA VAL A 37 3.93 -4.21 -2.34
C VAL A 37 2.52 -4.59 -2.75
N LEU A 38 1.90 -5.52 -2.02
CA LEU A 38 0.54 -5.99 -2.29
C LEU A 38 -0.50 -4.87 -2.06
N VAL A 39 -0.37 -4.11 -0.98
CA VAL A 39 -1.22 -2.95 -0.69
C VAL A 39 -1.05 -1.87 -1.76
N ALA A 40 0.18 -1.51 -2.12
CA ALA A 40 0.43 -0.51 -3.15
C ALA A 40 -0.16 -0.93 -4.51
N ALA A 41 -0.02 -2.20 -4.88
CA ALA A 41 -0.63 -2.74 -6.10
C ALA A 41 -2.17 -2.75 -6.06
N ALA A 42 -2.77 -2.96 -4.87
CA ALA A 42 -4.22 -2.90 -4.69
C ALA A 42 -4.79 -1.50 -4.94
N LEU A 43 -4.05 -0.44 -4.59
CA LEU A 43 -4.50 0.95 -4.79
C LEU A 43 -4.62 1.33 -6.28
N ILE A 44 -3.85 0.69 -7.17
CA ILE A 44 -3.80 1.01 -8.61
C ILE A 44 -4.52 -0.02 -9.49
N THR A 45 -5.20 -0.99 -8.88
CA THR A 45 -5.84 -2.11 -9.59
C THR A 45 -7.31 -2.20 -9.24
N PRO A 46 -8.24 -2.27 -10.22
CA PRO A 46 -9.67 -2.34 -9.96
C PRO A 46 -10.12 -3.60 -9.19
N ALA A 47 -9.35 -4.69 -9.24
CA ALA A 47 -9.55 -5.92 -8.46
C ALA A 47 -8.69 -5.96 -7.17
N GLY A 48 -8.56 -4.83 -6.48
CA GLY A 48 -7.64 -4.68 -5.32
C GLY A 48 -7.94 -5.58 -4.11
N THR A 49 -9.14 -6.18 -4.02
CA THR A 49 -9.56 -7.00 -2.88
C THR A 49 -8.70 -8.26 -2.70
N ASP A 50 -8.42 -9.02 -3.77
CA ASP A 50 -7.61 -10.24 -3.69
C ASP A 50 -6.16 -9.93 -3.23
N LEU A 51 -5.65 -8.77 -3.62
CA LEU A 51 -4.32 -8.29 -3.21
C LEU A 51 -4.30 -7.89 -1.73
N LEU A 52 -5.38 -7.27 -1.23
CA LEU A 52 -5.53 -6.97 0.20
C LEU A 52 -5.64 -8.25 1.05
N ASP A 53 -6.35 -9.26 0.58
CA ASP A 53 -6.47 -10.54 1.29
C ASP A 53 -5.11 -11.25 1.38
N ARG A 54 -4.34 -11.24 0.28
CA ARG A 54 -2.95 -11.72 0.28
C ARG A 54 -2.06 -10.89 1.22
N ALA A 55 -2.21 -9.57 1.24
CA ALA A 55 -1.45 -8.71 2.15
C ALA A 55 -1.79 -9.00 3.61
N ALA A 56 -3.07 -9.23 3.92
CA ALA A 56 -3.54 -9.59 5.24
C ALA A 56 -2.96 -10.94 5.70
N ALA A 57 -2.94 -11.93 4.80
CA ALA A 57 -2.38 -13.24 5.08
C ALA A 57 -0.85 -13.21 5.29
N ALA A 58 -0.14 -12.33 4.58
CA ALA A 58 1.31 -12.19 4.67
C ALA A 58 1.78 -11.23 5.79
N ALA A 59 0.86 -10.47 6.41
CA ALA A 59 1.18 -9.47 7.42
C ALA A 59 1.82 -10.11 8.68
N ASN A 60 3.07 -9.75 8.96
CA ASN A 60 3.84 -10.29 10.08
C ASN A 60 4.06 -9.24 11.17
N GLY A 61 2.95 -8.83 11.80
CA GLY A 61 2.98 -7.93 12.95
C GLY A 61 1.95 -6.82 12.88
N THR A 62 1.93 -5.98 13.91
CA THR A 62 0.95 -4.89 14.04
C THR A 62 1.10 -3.85 12.93
N ARG A 63 2.34 -3.50 12.55
CA ARG A 63 2.60 -2.50 11.50
C ARG A 63 1.96 -2.89 10.18
N ASP A 64 2.15 -4.13 9.75
CA ASP A 64 1.58 -4.64 8.49
C ASP A 64 0.06 -4.74 8.55
N ARG A 65 -0.50 -5.22 9.67
CA ARG A 65 -1.95 -5.31 9.85
C ARG A 65 -2.63 -3.95 9.84
N GLN A 66 -2.00 -2.94 10.46
CA GLN A 66 -2.48 -1.57 10.42
C GLN A 66 -2.45 -1.02 9.00
N LEU A 67 -1.36 -1.23 8.25
CA LEU A 67 -1.27 -0.82 6.84
C LEU A 67 -2.42 -1.42 6.01
N VAL A 68 -2.68 -2.72 6.15
CA VAL A 68 -3.79 -3.40 5.45
C VAL A 68 -5.14 -2.82 5.87
N ALA A 69 -5.36 -2.56 7.16
CA ALA A 69 -6.61 -1.99 7.66
C ALA A 69 -6.87 -0.57 7.11
N ILE A 70 -5.83 0.26 7.04
CA ILE A 70 -5.90 1.62 6.45
C ILE A 70 -6.26 1.54 4.96
N ALA A 71 -5.56 0.71 4.19
CA ALA A 71 -5.82 0.54 2.77
C ALA A 71 -7.23 -0.02 2.50
N THR A 72 -7.68 -0.95 3.34
CA THR A 72 -9.03 -1.53 3.25
C THR A 72 -10.11 -0.48 3.49
N ALA A 73 -9.95 0.39 4.50
CA ALA A 73 -10.90 1.48 4.75
C ALA A 73 -10.95 2.44 3.56
N HIS A 74 -9.79 2.84 3.02
CA HIS A 74 -9.71 3.70 1.84
C HIS A 74 -10.41 3.10 0.62
N LEU A 75 -10.12 1.84 0.28
CA LEU A 75 -10.67 1.17 -0.89
C LEU A 75 -12.18 0.88 -0.77
N ARG A 76 -12.72 0.84 0.45
CA ARG A 76 -14.17 0.78 0.73
C ARG A 76 -14.87 2.14 0.68
N GLY A 77 -14.14 3.23 0.47
CA GLY A 77 -14.67 4.59 0.49
C GLY A 77 -14.89 5.16 1.91
N ASP A 78 -14.44 4.45 2.94
CA ASP A 78 -14.50 4.91 4.34
C ASP A 78 -13.29 5.83 4.63
N HIS A 79 -13.29 7.00 3.98
CA HIS A 79 -12.14 7.93 3.95
C HIS A 79 -11.84 8.53 5.33
N ASP A 80 -12.85 8.87 6.13
CA ASP A 80 -12.66 9.38 7.49
C ASP A 80 -11.97 8.35 8.39
N ARG A 81 -12.39 7.08 8.31
CA ARG A 81 -11.74 5.98 9.03
C ARG A 81 -10.32 5.76 8.55
N ALA A 82 -10.10 5.80 7.23
CA ALA A 82 -8.75 5.66 6.67
C ALA A 82 -7.81 6.75 7.20
N LEU A 83 -8.27 8.00 7.25
CA LEU A 83 -7.51 9.14 7.78
C LEU A 83 -7.22 9.00 9.28
N LEU A 84 -8.22 8.60 10.08
CA LEU A 84 -8.03 8.40 11.52
C LEU A 84 -7.01 7.31 11.82
N LEU A 85 -7.09 6.18 11.12
CA LEU A 85 -6.13 5.08 11.24
C LEU A 85 -4.73 5.46 10.73
N ALA A 86 -4.66 6.20 9.62
CA ALA A 86 -3.39 6.68 9.07
C ALA A 86 -2.69 7.65 10.03
N ARG A 87 -3.43 8.56 10.67
CA ARG A 87 -2.89 9.47 11.69
C ARG A 87 -2.28 8.72 12.87
N ASP A 88 -2.99 7.72 13.40
CA ASP A 88 -2.50 6.88 14.50
C ASP A 88 -1.22 6.11 14.11
N HIS A 89 -1.23 5.52 12.92
CA HIS A 89 -0.06 4.79 12.41
C HIS A 89 1.16 5.70 12.21
N LEU A 90 0.98 6.88 11.60
CA LEU A 90 2.06 7.84 11.33
C LEU A 90 2.63 8.48 12.59
N ALA A 91 1.85 8.55 13.68
CA ALA A 91 2.36 8.99 14.98
C ALA A 91 3.43 8.02 15.53
N THR A 92 3.35 6.74 15.16
CA THR A 92 4.32 5.70 15.58
C THR A 92 5.38 5.42 14.51
N HIS A 93 5.01 5.50 13.22
CA HIS A 93 5.85 5.19 12.06
C HIS A 93 5.86 6.36 11.07
N PRO A 94 6.54 7.47 11.40
CA PRO A 94 6.53 8.67 10.56
C PRO A 94 7.19 8.47 9.19
N ASP A 95 7.98 7.40 9.03
CA ASP A 95 8.64 6.96 7.81
C ASP A 95 7.73 6.19 6.84
N SER A 96 6.48 5.89 7.22
CA SER A 96 5.56 5.07 6.43
C SER A 96 5.00 5.81 5.21
N LEU A 97 5.81 5.91 4.14
CA LEU A 97 5.50 6.65 2.91
C LEU A 97 4.18 6.19 2.27
N LEU A 98 3.91 4.89 2.25
CA LEU A 98 2.70 4.34 1.66
C LEU A 98 1.45 4.76 2.45
N VAL A 99 1.52 4.82 3.78
CA VAL A 99 0.40 5.29 4.61
C VAL A 99 0.18 6.79 4.41
N ALA A 100 1.25 7.58 4.36
CA ALA A 100 1.15 9.01 4.05
C ALA A 100 0.49 9.25 2.67
N HIS A 101 0.83 8.42 1.68
CA HIS A 101 0.20 8.48 0.36
C HIS A 101 -1.29 8.12 0.40
N ILE A 102 -1.69 7.04 1.10
CA ILE A 102 -3.11 6.68 1.26
C ILE A 102 -3.90 7.80 1.95
N ALA A 103 -3.32 8.44 2.96
CA ALA A 103 -3.94 9.58 3.64
C ALA A 103 -4.16 10.75 2.67
N ALA A 104 -3.14 11.12 1.88
CA ALA A 104 -3.26 12.16 0.87
C ALA A 104 -4.36 11.84 -0.17
N LEU A 105 -4.42 10.60 -0.68
CA LEU A 105 -5.49 10.16 -1.59
C LEU A 105 -6.88 10.25 -0.95
N SER A 106 -6.99 9.97 0.35
CA SER A 106 -8.26 10.02 1.09
C SER A 106 -8.73 11.45 1.34
N THR A 107 -7.84 12.44 1.35
CA THR A 107 -8.21 13.87 1.47
C THR A 107 -8.64 14.52 0.15
N GLN A 108 -8.34 13.89 -0.99
CA GLN A 108 -8.58 14.46 -2.32
C GLN A 108 -9.92 14.06 -2.94
N ARG A 109 -10.74 13.25 -2.25
CA ARG A 109 -12.05 12.76 -2.72
C ARG A 109 -13.19 13.39 -1.96
#